data_AF-A0AAE3VM12-F1
#
_entry.id   AF-A0AAE3VM12-F1
#
_cell.length_a   1.000
_cell.length_b   1.000
_cell.length_c   1.000
_cell.angle_alpha   90.00
_cell.angle_beta   90.00
_cell.angle_gamma   90.00
#
_symmetry.space_group_name_H-M   'P 1'
#
loop_
_entity.id
_entity.type
_entity.pdbx_description
1 polymer ?
#
loop_
_entity_poly.entity_id
_entity_poly.type
_entity_poly.pdbx_seq_one_letter_code
_entity_poly.pdbx_strand_id
1 'polypeptide(L)'
;MSGSLSSTGSIAATFRTSAQTRKPDRRKRTPPVSIRFSDEERARLTSFAGDQPLSRYVRDFVLKAHDIAKRRQSAPAPERKEIAQLLSVLGRSELAPLLRDTLTAIDDGGLLLEPDTEADLRLACAEISKMRCDLMKALGMRGDIVP
;
A
#
# COMPACT_ATOMS: atom_id res chain seq x y z
N MET A 1 62.76 -15.21 -43.56
CA MET A 1 61.43 -15.66 -43.12
C MET A 1 61.32 -15.45 -41.63
N SER A 2 60.19 -14.90 -41.21
CA SER A 2 59.86 -14.36 -39.90
C SER A 2 59.80 -15.42 -38.79
N GLY A 3 60.07 -15.00 -37.54
CA GLY A 3 59.89 -15.84 -36.35
C GLY A 3 60.11 -15.07 -35.05
N SER A 4 59.25 -14.09 -34.79
CA SER A 4 59.16 -13.33 -33.53
C SER A 4 58.69 -14.23 -32.39
N LEU A 5 59.58 -14.50 -31.41
CA LEU A 5 59.26 -15.11 -30.11
C LEU A 5 59.62 -14.07 -29.04
N SER A 6 58.67 -13.22 -28.69
CA SER A 6 57.76 -13.37 -27.55
C SER A 6 58.35 -12.87 -26.23
N SER A 7 58.03 -11.60 -25.94
CA SER A 7 57.57 -11.10 -24.64
C SER A 7 58.49 -11.32 -23.42
N THR A 8 59.56 -10.54 -23.35
CA THR A 8 60.07 -10.03 -22.06
C THR A 8 59.38 -8.70 -21.72
N GLY A 9 58.05 -8.76 -21.61
CA GLY A 9 57.31 -7.73 -20.90
C GLY A 9 57.75 -7.72 -19.45
N SER A 10 58.47 -6.66 -19.07
CA SER A 10 59.00 -6.35 -17.74
C SER A 10 58.22 -7.01 -16.58
N ILE A 11 58.80 -8.08 -16.01
CA ILE A 11 58.29 -8.77 -14.81
C ILE A 11 58.11 -7.78 -13.65
N ALA A 12 58.96 -6.75 -13.61
CA ALA A 12 58.85 -5.66 -12.65
C ALA A 12 57.58 -4.81 -12.84
N ALA A 13 57.05 -4.69 -14.06
CA ALA A 13 55.78 -4.00 -14.34
C ALA A 13 54.57 -4.86 -13.94
N THR A 14 54.61 -6.16 -14.21
CA THR A 14 53.57 -7.12 -13.80
C THR A 14 53.48 -7.25 -12.28
N PHE A 15 54.62 -7.21 -11.58
CA PHE A 15 54.67 -7.22 -10.11
C PHE A 15 54.13 -5.92 -9.51
N ARG A 16 54.44 -4.77 -10.11
CA ARG A 16 53.95 -3.46 -9.62
C ARG A 16 52.44 -3.30 -9.80
N THR A 17 51.90 -3.83 -10.88
CA THR A 17 50.45 -3.86 -11.15
C THR A 17 49.70 -4.78 -10.19
N SER A 18 50.27 -5.93 -9.84
CA SER A 18 49.66 -6.87 -8.88
C SER A 18 49.83 -6.45 -7.42
N ALA A 19 50.88 -5.68 -7.08
CA ALA A 19 51.09 -5.10 -5.76
C ALA A 19 50.26 -3.82 -5.48
N GLN A 20 49.62 -3.24 -6.50
CA GLN A 20 48.72 -2.10 -6.32
C GLN A 20 47.37 -2.57 -5.74
N THR A 21 47.32 -2.78 -4.42
CA THR A 21 46.05 -2.91 -3.72
C THR A 21 45.32 -1.57 -3.76
N ARG A 22 44.25 -1.48 -4.56
CA ARG A 22 43.32 -0.36 -4.52
C ARG A 22 42.79 -0.25 -3.08
N LYS A 23 43.11 0.84 -2.39
CA LYS A 23 42.53 1.11 -1.06
C LYS A 23 41.01 1.08 -1.22
N PRO A 24 40.28 0.23 -0.47
CA PRO A 24 38.83 0.20 -0.59
C PRO A 24 38.30 1.59 -0.22
N ASP A 25 37.43 2.11 -1.09
CA ASP A 25 36.75 3.37 -0.85
C ASP A 25 36.00 3.28 0.48
N ARG A 26 36.45 4.07 1.46
CA ARG A 26 35.91 4.05 2.81
C ARG A 26 34.55 4.74 2.75
N ARG A 27 33.50 3.95 2.54
CA ARG A 27 32.11 4.42 2.66
C ARG A 27 31.95 5.19 3.97
N LYS A 28 31.55 6.45 3.86
CA LYS A 28 31.28 7.31 5.03
C LYS A 28 30.16 6.64 5.82
N ARG A 29 30.44 6.22 7.05
CA ARG A 29 29.43 5.64 7.94
C ARG A 29 28.44 6.73 8.33
N THR A 30 27.15 6.38 8.34
CA THR A 30 26.12 7.25 8.88
C THR A 30 26.45 7.56 10.35
N PRO A 31 26.40 8.84 10.77
CA PRO A 31 26.68 9.18 12.15
C PRO A 31 25.65 8.53 13.10
N PRO A 32 26.06 8.17 14.32
CA PRO A 32 25.13 7.62 15.32
C PRO A 32 24.11 8.68 15.74
N VAL A 33 22.92 8.23 16.13
CA VAL A 33 21.89 9.09 16.73
C VAL A 33 22.21 9.28 18.21
N SER A 34 22.47 10.52 18.62
CA SER A 34 22.66 10.90 20.03
C SER A 34 21.34 11.39 20.62
N ILE A 35 20.95 10.81 21.76
CA ILE A 35 19.73 11.19 22.49
C ILE A 35 20.13 11.43 23.95
N ARG A 36 19.64 12.52 24.54
CA ARG A 36 19.82 12.82 25.97
C ARG A 36 18.70 12.14 26.76
N PHE A 37 19.09 11.41 27.80
CA PHE A 37 18.16 10.86 28.79
C PHE A 37 18.55 11.42 30.16
N SER A 38 17.54 11.73 30.96
CA SER A 38 17.74 11.87 32.40
C SER A 38 18.12 10.53 33.03
N ASP A 39 18.69 10.56 34.24
CA ASP A 39 19.11 9.35 34.95
C ASP A 39 17.92 8.42 35.23
N GLU A 40 16.75 8.99 35.55
CA GLU A 40 15.51 8.23 35.77
C GLU A 40 15.03 7.52 34.50
N GLU A 41 15.00 8.23 33.37
CA GLU A 41 14.59 7.67 32.08
C GLU A 41 15.55 6.55 31.65
N ARG A 42 16.85 6.75 31.85
CA ARG A 42 17.86 5.75 31.50
C ARG A 42 17.73 4.49 32.35
N ALA A 43 17.46 4.63 33.65
CA ALA A 43 17.22 3.50 34.54
C ALA A 43 15.98 2.70 34.10
N ARG A 44 14.87 3.39 33.80
CA ARG A 44 13.63 2.76 33.29
C ARG A 44 13.87 2.05 31.96
N LEU A 45 14.57 2.67 31.02
CA LEU A 45 14.85 2.03 29.74
C LEU A 45 15.78 0.82 29.87
N THR A 46 16.69 0.85 30.84
CA THR A 46 17.59 -0.29 31.12
C THR A 46 16.82 -1.44 31.77
N SER A 47 15.88 -1.16 32.67
CA SER A 47 15.02 -2.21 33.24
C SER A 47 14.11 -2.84 32.18
N PHE A 48 13.58 -2.04 31.24
CA PHE A 48 12.82 -2.57 30.11
C PHE A 48 13.68 -3.36 29.11
N ALA A 49 14.94 -3.00 28.94
CA ALA A 49 15.86 -3.68 28.04
C ALA A 49 16.29 -5.07 28.55
N GLY A 50 16.28 -5.30 29.87
CA GLY A 50 16.68 -6.56 30.48
C GLY A 50 18.11 -6.95 30.10
N ASP A 51 18.29 -8.11 29.47
CA ASP A 51 19.59 -8.62 29.02
C ASP A 51 20.08 -7.98 27.70
N GLN A 52 19.28 -7.14 27.06
CA GLN A 52 19.62 -6.53 25.77
C GLN A 52 20.33 -5.17 25.96
N PRO A 53 21.36 -4.83 25.14
CA PRO A 53 21.93 -3.49 25.17
C PRO A 53 20.89 -2.42 24.82
N LEU A 54 20.88 -1.34 25.61
CA LEU A 54 19.92 -0.22 25.52
C LEU A 54 19.75 0.33 24.08
N SER A 55 20.84 0.48 23.33
CA SER A 55 20.82 0.99 21.96
C SER A 55 20.08 0.07 20.99
N ARG A 56 20.19 -1.25 21.18
CA ARG A 56 19.45 -2.24 20.40
C ARG A 56 17.98 -2.24 20.80
N TYR A 57 17.68 -2.16 22.10
CA TYR A 57 16.31 -2.09 22.61
C TYR A 57 15.55 -0.88 22.04
N VAL A 58 16.15 0.31 22.12
CA VAL A 58 15.55 1.55 21.59
C VAL A 58 15.35 1.47 20.08
N ARG A 59 16.32 0.94 19.33
CA ARG A 59 16.20 0.74 17.88
C ARG A 59 15.03 -0.20 17.56
N ASP A 60 14.99 -1.36 18.20
CA ASP A 60 13.96 -2.37 17.94
C ASP A 60 12.58 -1.85 18.35
N PHE A 61 12.48 -1.12 19.45
CA PHE A 61 11.23 -0.51 19.89
C PHE A 61 10.70 0.54 18.89
N VAL A 62 11.56 1.46 18.43
CA VAL A 62 11.17 2.50 17.47
C VAL A 62 10.79 1.89 16.12
N LEU A 63 11.57 0.94 15.61
CA LEU A 63 11.28 0.29 14.34
C LEU A 63 10.03 -0.59 14.41
N LYS A 64 9.88 -1.39 15.48
CA LYS A 64 8.64 -2.18 15.69
C LYS A 64 7.42 -1.28 15.87
N ALA A 65 7.53 -0.15 16.57
CA ALA A 65 6.43 0.80 16.71
C ALA A 65 5.98 1.33 15.34
N HIS A 66 6.93 1.62 14.44
CA HIS A 66 6.61 2.01 13.06
C HIS A 66 6.02 0.86 12.22
N ASP A 67 6.51 -0.38 12.38
CA ASP A 67 5.94 -1.54 11.69
C ASP A 67 4.52 -1.86 12.16
N ILE A 68 4.26 -1.74 13.47
CA ILE A 68 2.92 -1.88 14.05
C ILE A 68 2.01 -0.75 13.57
N ALA A 69 2.51 0.48 13.45
CA ALA A 69 1.73 1.60 12.92
C ALA A 69 1.35 1.40 11.44
N LYS A 70 2.23 0.82 10.61
CA LYS A 70 1.91 0.43 9.23
C LYS A 70 0.86 -0.68 9.16
N ARG A 71 0.89 -1.62 10.11
CA ARG A 71 -0.06 -2.74 10.18
C ARG A 71 -1.40 -2.37 10.83
N ARG A 72 -1.46 -1.27 11.58
CA ARG A 72 -2.67 -0.66 12.16
C ARG A 72 -3.42 0.23 11.17
N GLN A 73 -3.48 -0.15 9.90
CA GLN A 73 -4.73 0.08 9.18
C GLN A 73 -5.73 -0.86 9.86
N SER A 74 -6.42 -0.34 10.88
CA SER A 74 -7.37 -1.08 11.71
C SER A 74 -8.20 -1.99 10.82
N ALA A 75 -8.24 -3.28 11.14
CA ALA A 75 -9.22 -4.17 10.53
C ALA A 75 -10.58 -3.46 10.59
N PRO A 76 -11.33 -3.40 9.47
CA PRO A 76 -12.63 -2.74 9.48
C PRO A 76 -13.47 -3.36 10.59
N ALA A 77 -14.20 -2.52 11.34
CA ALA A 77 -15.19 -2.98 12.30
C ALA A 77 -16.09 -4.06 11.64
N PRO A 78 -16.57 -5.06 12.38
CA PRO A 78 -17.37 -6.15 11.81
C PRO A 78 -18.54 -5.63 10.95
N GLU A 79 -19.20 -4.58 11.41
CA GLU A 79 -20.25 -3.86 10.68
C GLU A 79 -19.79 -3.32 9.30
N ARG A 80 -18.60 -2.73 9.21
CA ARG A 80 -18.04 -2.26 7.93
C ARG A 80 -17.73 -3.41 6.97
N LYS A 81 -17.43 -4.60 7.48
CA LYS A 81 -17.19 -5.79 6.66
C LYS A 81 -18.50 -6.30 6.04
N GLU A 82 -19.57 -6.33 6.82
CA GLU A 82 -20.91 -6.72 6.34
C GLU A 82 -21.43 -5.75 5.27
N ILE A 83 -21.28 -4.44 5.51
CA ILE A 83 -21.63 -3.40 4.52
C ILE A 83 -20.81 -3.55 3.23
N ALA A 84 -19.50 -3.83 3.34
CA ALA A 84 -18.66 -4.05 2.17
C ALA A 84 -19.04 -5.33 1.40
N GLN A 85 -19.45 -6.39 2.10
CA GLN A 85 -19.96 -7.61 1.47
C GLN A 85 -21.27 -7.35 0.74
N LEU A 86 -22.21 -6.63 1.36
CA LEU A 86 -23.48 -6.26 0.74
C LEU A 86 -23.23 -5.41 -0.53
N LEU A 87 -22.36 -4.40 -0.45
CA LEU A 87 -21.98 -3.58 -1.60
C LEU A 87 -21.32 -4.42 -2.70
N SER A 88 -20.51 -5.42 -2.35
CA SER A 88 -19.90 -6.33 -3.31
C SER A 88 -20.93 -7.24 -3.99
N VAL A 89 -21.93 -7.73 -3.27
CA VAL A 89 -23.01 -8.54 -3.85
C VAL A 89 -23.83 -7.68 -4.81
N LEU A 90 -24.17 -6.46 -4.39
CA LEU A 90 -24.91 -5.51 -5.23
C LEU A 90 -24.12 -5.13 -6.49
N GLY A 91 -22.81 -4.91 -6.39
CA GLY A 91 -21.95 -4.61 -7.55
C GLY A 91 -21.69 -5.79 -8.48
N ARG A 92 -21.79 -7.04 -7.98
CA ARG A 92 -21.74 -8.26 -8.80
C ARG A 92 -23.08 -8.61 -9.42
N SER A 93 -24.17 -8.05 -8.92
CA SER A 93 -25.49 -8.29 -9.49
C SER A 93 -25.59 -7.60 -10.85
N GLU A 94 -26.23 -8.29 -11.79
CA GLU A 94 -26.55 -7.74 -13.11
C GLU A 94 -27.75 -6.76 -13.06
N LEU A 95 -28.17 -6.30 -11.87
CA LEU A 95 -29.33 -5.43 -11.71
C LEU A 95 -29.13 -4.08 -12.40
N ALA A 96 -27.95 -3.47 -12.26
CA ALA A 96 -27.66 -2.19 -12.87
C ALA A 96 -27.64 -2.21 -14.42
N PRO A 97 -26.93 -3.15 -15.09
CA PRO A 97 -26.98 -3.25 -16.54
C PRO A 97 -28.37 -3.64 -17.04
N LEU A 98 -29.04 -4.61 -16.39
CA LEU A 98 -30.39 -5.02 -16.78
C LEU A 98 -31.40 -3.87 -16.70
N LEU A 99 -31.39 -3.09 -15.61
CA LEU A 99 -32.27 -1.93 -15.47
C LEU A 99 -31.98 -0.85 -16.52
N ARG A 100 -30.71 -0.62 -16.84
CA ARG A 100 -30.34 0.31 -17.92
C ARG A 100 -30.90 -0.15 -19.25
N ASP A 101 -30.72 -1.41 -19.60
CA ASP A 101 -31.19 -1.96 -20.88
C ASP A 101 -32.71 -1.89 -20.97
N THR A 102 -33.43 -2.13 -19.86
CA THR A 102 -34.90 -1.96 -19.84
C THR A 102 -35.33 -0.50 -20.05
N LEU A 103 -34.63 0.46 -19.43
CA LEU A 103 -34.94 1.88 -19.62
C LEU A 103 -34.64 2.32 -21.05
N THR A 104 -33.53 1.88 -21.64
CA THR A 104 -33.22 2.14 -23.05
C THR A 104 -34.28 1.56 -23.97
N ALA A 105 -34.75 0.34 -23.71
CA ALA A 105 -35.83 -0.27 -24.50
C ALA A 105 -37.16 0.52 -24.39
N ILE A 106 -37.45 1.13 -23.24
CA ILE A 106 -38.62 2.01 -23.07
C ILE A 106 -38.42 3.31 -23.85
N ASP A 107 -37.28 3.97 -23.68
CA ASP A 107 -36.97 5.25 -24.33
C ASP A 107 -36.95 5.14 -25.87
N ASP A 108 -36.47 4.01 -26.40
CA ASP A 108 -36.46 3.69 -27.84
C ASP A 108 -37.85 3.24 -28.37
N GLY A 109 -38.86 3.15 -27.49
CA GLY A 109 -40.20 2.68 -27.83
C GLY A 109 -40.30 1.17 -28.12
N GLY A 110 -39.25 0.41 -27.80
CA GLY A 110 -39.20 -1.06 -27.92
C GLY A 110 -40.00 -1.79 -26.83
N LEU A 111 -40.30 -1.11 -25.72
CA LEU A 111 -41.15 -1.61 -24.64
C LEU A 111 -42.20 -0.55 -24.27
N LEU A 112 -43.46 -0.79 -24.65
CA LEU A 112 -44.58 0.06 -24.23
C LEU A 112 -45.04 -0.34 -22.83
N LEU A 113 -44.99 0.60 -21.90
CA LEU A 113 -45.53 0.44 -20.55
C LEU A 113 -46.60 1.49 -20.30
N GLU A 114 -47.47 1.22 -19.33
CA GLU A 114 -48.37 2.23 -18.81
C GLU A 114 -47.53 3.33 -18.10
N PRO A 115 -47.85 4.63 -18.28
CA PRO A 115 -47.03 5.72 -17.75
C PRO A 115 -46.79 5.64 -16.25
N ASP A 116 -47.76 5.12 -15.48
CA ASP A 116 -47.60 4.91 -14.04
C ASP A 116 -46.55 3.82 -13.74
N THR A 117 -46.52 2.74 -14.52
CA THR A 117 -45.54 1.64 -14.36
C THR A 117 -44.13 2.10 -14.74
N GLU A 118 -44.00 2.93 -15.78
CA GLU A 118 -42.73 3.53 -16.16
C GLU A 118 -42.19 4.45 -15.05
N ALA A 119 -43.06 5.25 -14.43
CA ALA A 119 -42.70 6.11 -13.30
C ALA A 119 -42.22 5.29 -12.09
N ASP A 120 -42.93 4.21 -11.76
CA ASP A 120 -42.56 3.30 -10.66
C ASP A 120 -41.20 2.63 -10.89
N LEU A 121 -40.90 2.22 -12.13
CA LEU A 121 -39.59 1.65 -12.50
C LEU A 121 -38.46 2.67 -12.36
N ARG A 122 -38.68 3.91 -12.82
CA ARG A 122 -37.68 4.99 -12.67
C ARG A 122 -37.45 5.32 -11.18
N LEU A 123 -38.50 5.31 -10.38
CA LEU A 123 -38.41 5.49 -8.92
C LEU A 123 -37.57 4.37 -8.29
N ALA A 124 -37.84 3.11 -8.62
CA ALA A 124 -37.07 1.97 -8.11
C ALA A 124 -35.58 2.07 -8.46
N CYS A 125 -35.24 2.49 -9.68
CA CYS A 125 -33.86 2.76 -10.09
C CYS A 125 -33.18 3.85 -9.24
N ALA A 126 -33.90 4.94 -8.96
CA ALA A 126 -33.40 6.02 -8.13
C ALA A 126 -33.14 5.56 -6.68
N GLU A 127 -34.02 4.75 -6.13
CA GLU A 127 -33.88 4.18 -4.78
C GLU A 127 -32.68 3.23 -4.66
N ILE A 128 -32.46 2.36 -5.65
CA ILE A 128 -31.29 1.46 -5.70
C ILE A 128 -29.99 2.28 -5.78
N SER A 129 -29.97 3.33 -6.61
CA SER A 129 -28.82 4.23 -6.72
C SER A 129 -28.51 4.92 -5.39
N LYS A 130 -29.56 5.40 -4.70
CA LYS A 130 -29.45 6.01 -3.37
C LYS A 130 -28.90 5.02 -2.34
N MET A 131 -29.42 3.79 -2.31
CA MET A 131 -28.95 2.72 -1.43
C MET A 131 -27.46 2.44 -1.63
N ARG A 132 -27.00 2.34 -2.89
CA ARG A 132 -25.57 2.17 -3.22
C ARG A 132 -24.72 3.32 -2.70
N CYS A 133 -25.18 4.57 -2.87
CA CYS A 133 -24.49 5.75 -2.38
C CYS A 133 -24.38 5.75 -0.85
N ASP A 134 -25.44 5.39 -0.14
CA ASP A 134 -25.45 5.35 1.33
C ASP A 134 -24.50 4.25 1.87
N LEU A 135 -24.44 3.09 1.20
CA LEU A 135 -23.45 2.05 1.50
C LEU A 135 -22.01 2.52 1.27
N MET A 136 -21.73 3.23 0.16
CA MET A 136 -20.39 3.80 -0.09
C MET A 136 -20.00 4.85 0.96
N LYS A 137 -20.93 5.72 1.36
CA LYS A 137 -20.71 6.71 2.43
C LYS A 137 -20.43 6.04 3.77
N ALA A 138 -21.16 4.98 4.12
CA ALA A 138 -20.95 4.21 5.34
C ALA A 138 -19.54 3.57 5.40
N LEU A 139 -18.94 3.28 4.24
CA LEU A 139 -17.56 2.79 4.12
C LEU A 139 -16.50 3.90 4.10
N GLY A 140 -16.91 5.18 4.10
CA GLY A 140 -16.00 6.32 4.04
C GLY A 140 -15.39 6.53 2.65
N MET A 141 -15.96 5.93 1.61
CA MET A 141 -15.59 6.19 0.23
C MET A 141 -16.27 7.49 -0.24
N ARG A 142 -15.53 8.38 -0.90
CA ARG A 142 -16.16 9.48 -1.63
C ARG A 142 -16.89 8.86 -2.82
N GLY A 143 -18.21 8.78 -2.70
CA GLY A 143 -19.07 8.45 -3.83
C GLY A 143 -19.06 9.64 -4.78
N ASP A 144 -18.06 9.70 -5.65
CA ASP A 144 -18.01 10.69 -6.71
C ASP A 144 -19.14 10.35 -7.69
N ILE A 145 -20.26 11.06 -7.52
CA ILE A 145 -21.35 11.08 -8.50
C ILE A 145 -20.83 11.92 -9.66
N VAL A 146 -20.51 11.25 -10.77
CA VAL A 146 -20.46 11.95 -12.07
C VAL A 146 -21.92 12.16 -12.48
N PRO A 147 -22.32 13.41 -12.80
CA PRO A 147 -23.67 13.75 -13.22
C PRO A 147 -24.09 13.06 -14.51
#